data_AF-A0A7W8KDD1-F1
#
_entry.id   AF-A0A7W8KDD1-F1
#
_cell.length_a   1.000
_cell.length_b   1.000
_cell.length_c   1.000
_cell.angle_alpha   90.00
_cell.angle_beta   90.00
_cell.angle_gamma   90.00
#
_symmetry.space_group_name_H-M   'P 1'
#
loop_
_entity.id
_entity.type
_entity.pdbx_description
1 polymer ?
#
loop_
_entity_poly.entity_id
_entity_poly.type
_entity_poly.pdbx_seq_one_letter_code
_entity_poly.pdbx_strand_id
1 'polypeptide(L)'
;MNDTTPTPRAQTRTWATVTADCMDGAVVQVRHHTVTLTRTPAGIEATVDGQECELHVAVSILHGADRATVTAETLEPAPIGKTRACELHKLMHRAGVPSGEHYGFAGAALDRPVYSLAALTEADARQVWLFLRSTHPQAAAA
;
A
#
# COMPACT_ATOMS: atom_id res chain seq x y z
N MET A 1 -14.33 16.75 -11.89
CA MET A 1 -12.99 16.68 -11.28
C MET A 1 -12.68 15.20 -11.12
N ASN A 2 -11.70 14.66 -11.85
CA ASN A 2 -11.49 13.21 -11.92
C ASN A 2 -11.11 12.64 -10.55
N ASP A 3 -11.91 11.67 -10.10
CA ASP A 3 -11.75 10.93 -8.85
C ASP A 3 -10.78 9.77 -9.09
N THR A 4 -9.51 10.12 -9.36
CA THR A 4 -8.48 9.10 -9.56
C THR A 4 -7.97 8.68 -8.19
N THR A 5 -8.63 7.72 -7.55
CA THR A 5 -8.06 7.04 -6.39
C THR A 5 -6.74 6.40 -6.85
N PRO A 6 -5.59 6.82 -6.30
CA PRO A 6 -4.32 6.25 -6.74
C PRO A 6 -4.31 4.77 -6.40
N THR A 7 -3.95 3.94 -7.38
CA THR A 7 -3.80 2.49 -7.16
C THR A 7 -2.75 2.28 -6.08
N PRO A 8 -3.07 1.54 -5.01
CA PRO A 8 -2.11 1.28 -3.94
C PRO A 8 -0.88 0.55 -4.49
N ARG A 9 0.30 0.95 -4.01
CA ARG A 9 1.57 0.38 -4.44
C ARG A 9 1.75 -0.99 -3.80
N ALA A 10 2.48 -1.89 -4.45
CA ALA A 10 2.85 -3.16 -3.83
C ALA A 10 3.90 -2.94 -2.74
N GLN A 11 3.59 -3.40 -1.53
CA GLN A 11 4.50 -3.54 -0.40
C GLN A 11 5.39 -4.77 -0.60
N THR A 12 4.79 -5.89 -0.97
CA THR A 12 5.49 -7.12 -1.35
C THR A 12 4.86 -7.71 -2.60
N ARG A 13 5.68 -8.33 -3.43
CA ARG A 13 5.21 -9.08 -4.59
C ARG A 13 6.09 -10.30 -4.80
N THR A 14 5.46 -11.43 -5.05
CA THR A 14 6.10 -12.73 -5.30
C THR A 14 5.73 -13.19 -6.70
N TRP A 15 6.73 -13.68 -7.44
CA TRP A 15 6.57 -14.24 -8.78
C TRP A 15 7.09 -15.67 -8.80
N ALA A 16 6.36 -16.55 -9.49
CA ALA A 16 6.92 -17.78 -10.02
C ALA A 16 7.46 -17.51 -11.42
N THR A 17 8.74 -17.81 -11.64
CA THR A 17 9.41 -17.65 -12.93
C THR A 17 9.68 -19.00 -13.59
N VAL A 18 9.72 -18.98 -14.93
CA VAL A 18 10.13 -20.11 -15.77
C VAL A 18 11.12 -19.59 -16.81
N THR A 19 12.26 -20.25 -16.91
CA THR A 19 13.27 -20.01 -17.94
C THR A 19 13.60 -21.34 -18.62
N ALA A 20 13.39 -21.43 -19.93
CA ALA A 20 13.76 -22.55 -20.77
C ALA A 20 15.09 -22.25 -21.45
N ASP A 21 16.11 -23.03 -21.11
CA ASP A 21 17.39 -23.00 -21.81
C ASP A 21 17.30 -23.90 -23.04
N CYS A 22 17.63 -23.35 -24.20
CA CYS A 22 17.54 -24.04 -25.48
C CYS A 22 18.92 -24.23 -26.12
N MET A 23 19.15 -25.40 -26.73
CA MET A 23 20.31 -25.70 -27.56
C MET A 23 19.78 -26.20 -28.91
N ASP A 24 20.21 -25.57 -30.00
CA ASP A 24 19.78 -25.89 -31.37
C ASP A 24 18.26 -25.91 -31.56
N GLY A 25 17.54 -25.03 -30.85
CA GLY A 25 16.07 -24.92 -30.92
C GLY A 25 15.31 -25.95 -30.09
N ALA A 26 16.00 -26.89 -29.42
CA ALA A 26 15.41 -27.81 -28.46
C ALA A 26 15.60 -27.29 -27.03
N VAL A 27 14.55 -27.35 -26.21
CA VAL A 27 14.65 -27.07 -24.76
C VAL A 27 15.49 -28.17 -24.12
N VAL A 28 16.63 -27.79 -23.54
CA VAL A 28 17.55 -28.70 -22.85
C VAL A 28 17.42 -28.64 -21.34
N GLN A 29 16.94 -27.52 -20.79
CA GLN A 29 16.71 -27.37 -19.36
C GLN A 29 15.58 -26.37 -19.11
N VAL A 30 14.82 -26.58 -18.03
CA VAL A 30 13.86 -25.59 -17.53
C VAL A 30 14.22 -25.27 -16.09
N ARG A 31 14.40 -23.98 -15.79
CA ARG A 31 14.67 -23.44 -14.46
C ARG A 31 13.43 -22.75 -13.94
N HIS A 32 13.16 -22.99 -12.66
CA HIS A 32 12.07 -22.37 -11.92
C HIS A 32 12.63 -21.63 -10.72
N HIS A 33 12.18 -20.40 -10.51
CA HIS A 33 12.47 -19.67 -9.29
C HIS A 33 11.21 -19.04 -8.70
N THR A 34 11.20 -18.90 -7.38
CA THR A 34 10.25 -18.05 -6.66
C THR A 34 10.96 -16.79 -6.23
N VAL A 35 10.64 -15.67 -6.86
CA VAL A 35 11.27 -14.37 -6.55
C VAL A 35 10.29 -13.55 -5.72
N THR A 36 10.71 -13.05 -4.57
CA THR A 36 9.94 -12.08 -3.77
C THR A 36 10.71 -10.78 -3.66
N LEU A 37 10.04 -9.68 -3.96
CA LEU A 37 10.57 -8.34 -3.69
C LEU A 37 9.72 -7.67 -2.62
N THR A 38 10.39 -7.13 -1.61
CA THR A 38 9.78 -6.47 -0.46
C THR A 38 10.29 -5.04 -0.38
N ARG A 39 9.37 -4.08 -0.33
CA ARG A 39 9.69 -2.68 -0.04
C ARG A 39 9.96 -2.55 1.46
N THR A 40 11.07 -1.91 1.82
CA THR A 40 11.42 -1.55 3.18
C THR A 40 11.74 -0.05 3.25
N PRO A 41 11.82 0.55 4.46
CA PRO A 41 12.23 1.95 4.59
C PRO A 41 13.64 2.23 4.01
N ALA A 42 14.51 1.22 3.98
CA ALA A 42 15.88 1.34 3.47
C ALA A 42 16.00 1.10 1.96
N GLY A 43 14.98 0.52 1.31
CA GLY A 43 15.04 0.20 -0.11
C GLY A 43 14.13 -0.96 -0.51
N ILE A 44 14.61 -1.81 -1.42
CA ILE A 44 13.93 -3.05 -1.80
C ILE A 44 14.83 -4.22 -1.42
N GLU A 45 14.30 -5.13 -0.63
CA GLU A 45 14.92 -6.40 -0.29
C GLU A 45 14.39 -7.49 -1.20
N ALA A 46 15.24 -8.45 -1.54
CA ALA A 46 14.93 -9.52 -2.46
C ALA A 46 15.19 -10.88 -1.83
N THR A 47 14.29 -11.82 -2.10
CA THR A 47 14.52 -13.23 -1.84
C THR A 47 14.28 -14.04 -3.11
N VAL A 48 15.09 -15.06 -3.32
CA VAL A 48 14.96 -16.03 -4.40
C VAL A 48 14.94 -17.41 -3.76
N ASP A 49 13.90 -18.19 -4.06
CA ASP A 49 13.67 -19.53 -3.50
C ASP A 49 13.72 -19.56 -1.95
N GLY A 50 13.26 -18.47 -1.33
CA GLY A 50 13.22 -18.30 0.12
C GLY A 50 14.55 -17.86 0.74
N GLN A 51 15.60 -17.64 -0.04
CA GLN A 51 16.90 -17.14 0.44
C GLN A 51 17.06 -15.67 0.10
N GLU A 52 17.53 -14.88 1.07
CA GLU A 52 17.91 -13.49 0.81
C GLU A 52 19.00 -13.42 -0.26
N CYS A 53 18.86 -12.48 -1.18
CA CYS A 53 19.84 -12.24 -2.22
C CYS A 53 19.94 -10.74 -2.52
N GLU A 54 20.98 -10.36 -3.24
CA GLU A 54 21.08 -9.00 -3.75
C GLU A 54 19.97 -8.71 -4.76
N LEU A 55 19.44 -7.48 -4.71
CA LEU A 55 18.34 -7.03 -5.57
C LEU A 55 18.65 -7.24 -7.07
N HIS A 56 19.90 -7.01 -7.48
CA HIS A 56 20.31 -7.13 -8.88
C HIS A 56 20.19 -8.57 -9.40
N VAL A 57 20.38 -9.58 -8.54
CA VAL A 57 20.25 -11.00 -8.87
C VAL A 57 18.79 -11.35 -9.11
N ALA A 58 17.91 -10.98 -8.19
CA ALA A 58 16.47 -11.19 -8.32
C ALA A 58 15.89 -10.50 -9.57
N VAL A 59 16.29 -9.26 -9.85
CA VAL A 59 15.88 -8.52 -11.05
C VAL A 59 16.41 -9.21 -12.31
N SER A 60 17.64 -9.70 -12.31
CA SER A 60 18.19 -10.46 -13.44
C SER A 60 17.38 -11.73 -13.72
N ILE A 61 16.96 -12.46 -12.69
CA ILE A 61 16.09 -13.64 -12.84
C ILE A 61 14.72 -13.27 -13.41
N LEU A 62 14.10 -12.20 -12.90
CA LEU A 62 12.80 -11.73 -13.39
C LEU A 62 12.87 -11.28 -14.86
N HIS A 63 13.92 -10.56 -15.25
CA HIS A 63 14.11 -10.11 -16.62
C HIS A 63 14.51 -11.24 -17.58
N GLY A 64 15.24 -12.25 -17.09
CA GLY A 64 15.68 -13.40 -17.87
C GLY A 64 14.65 -14.54 -17.94
N ALA A 65 13.49 -14.40 -17.30
CA ALA A 65 12.43 -15.38 -17.35
C ALA A 65 11.62 -15.27 -18.65
N ASP A 66 11.36 -16.39 -19.31
CA ASP A 66 10.41 -16.45 -20.43
C ASP A 66 8.99 -16.14 -19.96
N ARG A 67 8.70 -16.52 -18.71
CA ARG A 67 7.43 -16.24 -18.05
C ARG A 67 7.65 -15.92 -16.58
N ALA A 68 7.05 -14.82 -16.14
CA ALA A 68 6.92 -14.47 -14.73
C ALA A 68 5.44 -14.28 -14.40
N THR A 69 4.93 -15.04 -13.43
CA THR A 69 3.52 -14.96 -12.98
C THR A 69 3.49 -14.53 -11.52
N VAL A 70 2.76 -13.47 -11.20
CA VAL A 70 2.56 -13.05 -9.80
C VAL A 70 1.76 -14.11 -9.06
N THR A 71 2.30 -14.65 -7.99
CA THR A 71 1.67 -15.70 -7.17
C THR A 71 1.17 -15.18 -5.82
N ALA A 72 1.79 -14.11 -5.30
CA ALA A 72 1.34 -13.43 -4.10
C ALA A 72 1.66 -11.93 -4.20
N GLU A 73 0.79 -11.09 -3.64
CA GLU A 73 0.97 -9.65 -3.60
C GLU A 73 0.33 -9.09 -2.32
N THR A 74 1.07 -8.23 -1.63
CA THR A 74 0.52 -7.38 -0.56
C THR A 74 0.67 -5.94 -0.98
N LEU A 75 -0.44 -5.20 -0.99
CA LEU A 75 -0.46 -3.79 -1.33
C LEU A 75 -0.37 -2.93 -0.06
N GLU A 76 0.25 -1.76 -0.19
CA GLU A 76 0.11 -0.69 0.80
C GLU A 76 -1.38 -0.34 0.96
N PRO A 77 -1.83 0.06 2.17
CA PRO A 77 -3.22 0.44 2.35
C PRO A 77 -3.59 1.61 1.44
N ALA A 78 -4.69 1.47 0.70
CA ALA A 78 -5.15 2.52 -0.20
C ALA A 78 -5.61 3.76 0.60
N PRO A 79 -5.36 4.97 0.08
CA PRO A 79 -5.93 6.16 0.66
C PRO A 79 -7.46 6.21 0.44
N ILE A 80 -8.20 6.77 1.40
CA ILE A 80 -9.66 6.88 1.36
C ILE A 80 -10.18 7.79 0.23
N GLY A 81 -9.32 8.67 -0.31
CA GLY A 81 -9.66 9.55 -1.43
C GLY A 81 -10.55 10.74 -1.05
N LYS A 82 -10.88 11.57 -2.05
CA LYS A 82 -11.53 12.87 -1.86
C LYS A 82 -12.96 12.74 -1.33
N THR A 83 -13.73 11.81 -1.87
CA THR A 83 -15.14 11.63 -1.53
C THR A 83 -15.31 11.27 -0.05
N ARG A 84 -14.55 10.29 0.44
CA ARG A 84 -14.56 9.88 1.85
C ARG A 84 -13.95 10.96 2.76
N ALA A 85 -12.90 11.64 2.32
CA ALA A 85 -12.36 12.78 3.07
C ALA A 85 -13.38 13.93 3.22
N CYS A 86 -14.21 14.18 2.21
CA CYS A 86 -15.29 15.16 2.29
C CYS A 86 -16.35 14.76 3.32
N GLU A 87 -16.70 13.47 3.40
CA GLU A 87 -17.58 12.95 4.44
C GLU A 87 -16.97 13.14 5.83
N LEU A 88 -15.70 12.81 6.00
CA LEU A 88 -14.99 12.98 7.27
C LEU A 88 -14.93 14.46 7.69
N HIS A 89 -14.71 15.39 6.75
CA HIS A 89 -14.82 16.82 7.00
C HIS A 89 -16.22 17.23 7.49
N LYS A 90 -17.28 16.73 6.86
CA LYS A 90 -18.66 17.03 7.27
C LYS A 90 -18.94 16.49 8.67
N LEU A 91 -18.43 15.32 9.01
CA LEU A 91 -18.58 14.73 10.33
C LEU A 91 -17.87 15.56 11.40
N MET A 92 -16.61 15.95 11.17
CA MET A 92 -15.87 16.84 12.09
C MET A 92 -16.56 18.19 12.27
N HIS A 93 -17.03 18.79 11.17
CA HIS A 93 -17.73 20.07 11.23
C HIS A 93 -19.04 19.96 12.04
N ARG A 94 -19.83 18.90 11.80
CA ARG A 94 -21.07 18.63 12.56
C ARG A 94 -20.80 18.37 14.03
N ALA A 95 -19.65 17.79 14.36
CA ALA A 95 -19.20 17.58 15.73
C ALA A 95 -18.74 18.87 16.44
N GLY A 96 -18.64 19.99 15.73
CA GLY A 96 -18.22 21.28 16.26
C GLY A 96 -16.73 21.57 16.15
N VAL A 97 -15.96 20.73 15.43
CA VAL A 97 -14.54 21.01 15.21
C VAL A 97 -14.40 22.21 14.25
N PRO A 98 -13.61 23.24 14.59
CA PRO A 98 -13.39 24.38 13.71
C PRO A 98 -12.76 23.95 12.38
N SER A 99 -13.23 24.55 11.27
CA SER A 99 -12.79 24.12 9.93
C SER A 99 -11.29 24.24 9.68
N GLY A 100 -10.61 25.17 10.36
CA GLY A 100 -9.16 25.33 10.29
C GLY A 100 -8.37 24.27 11.07
N GLU A 101 -9.04 23.54 11.97
CA GLU A 101 -8.41 22.60 12.89
C GLU A 101 -8.57 21.13 12.47
N HIS A 102 -9.35 20.83 11.42
CA HIS A 102 -9.62 19.44 11.00
C HIS A 102 -8.36 18.60 10.78
N TYR A 103 -7.31 19.18 10.20
CA TYR A 103 -6.03 18.50 10.00
C TYR A 103 -5.25 18.32 11.30
N GLY A 104 -5.25 19.35 12.17
CA GLY A 104 -4.64 19.27 13.50
C GLY A 104 -5.34 18.23 14.38
N PHE A 105 -6.67 18.18 14.31
CA PHE A 105 -7.50 17.20 15.00
C PHE A 105 -7.20 15.76 14.54
N ALA A 106 -7.16 15.53 13.22
CA ALA A 106 -6.78 14.23 12.67
C ALA A 106 -5.33 13.87 13.05
N GLY A 107 -4.43 14.86 13.09
CA GLY A 107 -3.06 14.65 13.52
C GLY A 107 -2.93 14.26 14.99
N ALA A 108 -3.72 14.89 15.87
CA ALA A 108 -3.80 14.52 17.27
C ALA A 108 -4.35 13.09 17.46
N ALA A 109 -5.34 12.69 16.66
CA ALA A 109 -5.90 11.34 16.72
C ALA A 109 -4.91 10.25 16.30
N LEU A 110 -3.97 10.57 15.40
CA LEU A 110 -3.01 9.63 14.80
C LEU A 110 -1.59 9.76 15.36
N ASP A 111 -1.37 10.69 16.30
CA ASP A 111 -0.06 11.04 16.83
C ASP A 111 0.99 11.35 15.75
N ARG A 112 0.57 12.04 14.68
CA ARG A 112 1.44 12.44 13.57
C ARG A 112 0.86 13.62 12.78
N PRO A 113 1.68 14.42 12.08
CA PRO A 113 1.16 15.44 11.19
C PRO A 113 0.28 14.86 10.07
N VAL A 114 -0.89 15.47 9.86
CA VAL A 114 -1.80 15.16 8.75
C VAL A 114 -1.96 16.42 7.91
N TYR A 115 -1.66 16.32 6.61
CA TYR A 115 -1.76 17.44 5.68
C TYR A 115 -2.91 17.29 4.67
N SER A 116 -3.52 16.10 4.62
CA SER A 116 -4.64 15.80 3.74
C SER A 116 -5.43 14.63 4.31
N LEU A 117 -6.73 14.82 4.52
CA LEU A 117 -7.63 13.73 4.94
C LEU A 117 -7.79 12.68 3.82
N ALA A 118 -7.68 13.09 2.55
CA ALA A 118 -7.80 12.18 1.42
C ALA A 118 -6.63 11.20 1.31
N ALA A 119 -5.50 11.49 1.97
CA ALA A 119 -4.33 10.63 2.00
C ALA A 119 -4.36 9.61 3.18
N LEU A 120 -5.34 9.71 4.07
CA LEU A 120 -5.50 8.76 5.16
C LEU A 120 -5.88 7.39 4.61
N THR A 121 -5.42 6.34 5.27
CA THR A 121 -5.91 4.97 5.03
C THR A 121 -7.28 4.78 5.70
N GLU A 122 -8.02 3.71 5.37
CA GLU A 122 -9.30 3.42 6.04
C GLU A 122 -9.10 3.18 7.55
N ALA A 123 -7.96 2.60 7.95
CA ALA A 123 -7.60 2.39 9.34
C ALA A 123 -7.38 3.74 10.07
N ASP A 124 -6.62 4.64 9.44
CA ASP A 124 -6.42 6.00 9.97
C ASP A 124 -7.76 6.73 10.12
N ALA A 125 -8.60 6.71 9.07
CA ALA A 125 -9.89 7.39 9.08
C ALA A 125 -10.81 6.87 10.20
N ARG A 126 -10.78 5.55 10.43
CA ARG A 126 -11.51 4.92 11.54
C ARG A 126 -10.98 5.37 12.90
N GLN A 127 -9.67 5.45 13.07
CA GLN A 127 -9.06 5.94 14.31
C GLN A 127 -9.44 7.40 14.57
N VAL A 128 -9.39 8.25 13.55
CA VAL A 128 -9.85 9.65 13.62
C VAL A 128 -11.34 9.72 14.00
N TRP A 129 -12.18 8.85 13.43
CA TRP A 129 -13.60 8.77 13.79
C TRP A 129 -13.81 8.34 15.25
N LEU A 130 -13.10 7.32 15.73
CA LEU A 130 -13.18 6.88 17.11
C LEU A 130 -12.74 7.99 18.08
N PHE A 131 -11.68 8.71 17.74
CA PHE A 131 -11.20 9.86 18.50
C PHE A 131 -12.21 11.02 18.51
N LEU A 132 -12.88 11.27 17.38
CA LEU A 132 -13.97 12.24 17.30
C LEU A 132 -15.12 11.85 18.24
N ARG A 133 -15.54 10.59 18.23
CA ARG A 133 -16.61 10.11 19.12
C ARG A 133 -16.25 10.18 20.59
N SER A 134 -14.98 9.98 20.96
CA SER A 134 -14.55 10.05 22.36
C SER A 134 -14.43 11.49 22.87
N THR A 135 -14.04 12.43 22.02
CA THR A 135 -13.78 13.83 22.40
C THR A 135 -15.00 14.73 22.22
N HIS A 136 -15.88 14.40 21.27
CA HIS A 136 -17.08 15.15 20.93
C HIS A 136 -18.30 14.22 21.03
N PRO A 137 -18.80 13.91 22.24
CA PRO A 137 -19.88 12.93 22.42
C PRO A 137 -21.18 13.28 21.69
N GLN A 138 -21.40 14.55 21.33
CA GLN A 138 -22.51 14.97 20.47
C GLN A 138 -22.41 14.39 19.04
N ALA A 139 -21.22 14.03 18.58
CA ALA A 139 -20.98 13.37 17.30
C ALA A 139 -21.32 11.87 17.31
N ALA A 140 -21.45 11.24 18.49
CA ALA A 140 -21.73 9.82 18.61
C ALA A 140 -23.23 9.46 18.50
N ALA A 141 -24.12 10.47 18.47
CA ALA A 141 -25.57 10.33 18.44
C ALA A 141 -26.20 10.55 17.05
N ALA A 142 -25.37 10.77 16.02
CA ALA A 142 -25.78 10.98 14.61
C ALA A 142 -25.21 9.87 13.71
#